data_AF-A0A6L7PCB4-F1
#
_entry.id   AF-A0A6L7PCB4-F1
#
_cell.length_a   1.000
_cell.length_b   1.000
_cell.length_c   1.000
_cell.angle_alpha   90.00
_cell.angle_beta   90.00
_cell.angle_gamma   90.00
#
_symmetry.space_group_name_H-M   'P 1'
#
loop_
_entity.id
_entity.type
_entity.pdbx_description
1 polymer ?
#
loop_
_entity_poly.entity_id
_entity_poly.type
_entity_poly.pdbx_seq_one_letter_code
_entity_poly.pdbx_strand_id
1 'polypeptide(L)'
;MALPSSLLPNRAPTVIIGPIVRGLARIGVTPDMLSFAALAGNIGAAALIATGSLAVGGIVMLVSSALDFLDGELARTTGKASKAGAMLDSVFDRFSEAVVLFGLLLYQLDEGNREEAALVFAVLAGSLLVSYVRARAVG
;
A
#
# COMPACT_ATOMS: atom_id res chain seq x y z
N MET A 1 18.24 -29.68 2.11
CA MET A 1 18.96 -29.05 0.98
C MET A 1 18.29 -27.70 0.71
N ALA A 2 18.82 -26.62 1.24
CA ALA A 2 18.25 -25.28 1.07
C ALA A 2 18.56 -24.75 -0.33
N LEU A 3 17.57 -24.22 -1.04
CA LEU A 3 17.74 -23.63 -2.36
C LEU A 3 18.62 -22.37 -2.28
N PRO A 4 19.52 -22.12 -3.25
CA PRO A 4 20.34 -20.93 -3.26
C PRO A 4 19.47 -19.68 -3.46
N SER A 5 19.67 -18.66 -2.62
CA SER A 5 18.94 -17.38 -2.59
C SER A 5 19.11 -16.52 -3.86
N SER A 6 19.87 -17.01 -4.85
CA SER A 6 20.06 -16.40 -6.17
C SER A 6 18.96 -16.74 -7.19
N LEU A 7 18.06 -17.68 -6.88
CA LEU A 7 17.00 -18.16 -7.79
C LEU A 7 15.63 -17.48 -7.57
N LEU A 8 15.48 -16.67 -6.53
CA LEU A 8 14.30 -15.84 -6.33
C LEU A 8 14.60 -14.44 -6.90
N PRO A 9 13.85 -13.97 -7.91
CA PRO A 9 13.98 -12.58 -8.35
C PRO A 9 13.55 -11.67 -7.18
N ASN A 10 14.53 -11.06 -6.49
CA ASN A 10 14.32 -10.07 -5.42
C ASN A 10 13.80 -8.71 -5.94
N ARG A 11 13.23 -8.68 -7.15
CA ARG A 11 12.85 -7.44 -7.85
C ARG A 11 11.58 -7.68 -8.64
N ALA A 12 10.67 -6.71 -8.58
CA ALA A 12 9.64 -6.62 -9.60
C ALA A 12 10.31 -6.51 -10.99
N PRO A 13 9.72 -7.09 -12.05
CA PRO A 13 10.36 -7.12 -13.36
C PRO A 13 10.60 -5.69 -13.86
N THR A 14 11.85 -5.25 -13.74
CA THR A 14 12.37 -3.92 -14.14
C THR A 14 12.09 -3.59 -15.60
N VAL A 15 11.82 -4.62 -16.42
CA VAL A 15 11.40 -4.51 -17.82
C VAL A 15 10.07 -3.76 -17.97
N ILE A 16 9.10 -3.98 -17.07
CA ILE A 16 7.75 -3.40 -17.17
C ILE A 16 7.67 -2.05 -16.44
N ILE A 17 8.24 -1.97 -15.23
CA ILE A 17 8.14 -0.79 -14.37
C ILE A 17 9.13 0.31 -14.78
N GLY A 18 10.31 -0.07 -15.27
CA GLY A 18 11.38 0.86 -15.64
C GLY A 18 10.95 1.94 -16.65
N PRO A 19 10.23 1.61 -17.74
CA PRO A 19 9.71 2.62 -18.67
C PRO A 19 8.75 3.62 -18.01
N ILE A 20 7.84 3.15 -17.15
CA ILE A 20 6.85 3.98 -16.45
C ILE A 20 7.57 4.97 -15.52
N VAL A 21 8.45 4.46 -14.66
CA VAL A 21 9.23 5.26 -13.70
C VAL A 21 10.09 6.31 -14.42
N ARG A 22 10.74 5.94 -15.53
CA ARG A 22 11.51 6.91 -16.35
C ARG A 22 10.60 7.97 -16.98
N GLY A 23 9.40 7.61 -17.41
CA GLY A 23 8.40 8.55 -17.93
C GLY A 23 7.99 9.57 -16.86
N LEU A 24 7.62 9.09 -15.67
CA LEU A 24 7.25 9.92 -14.52
C LEU A 24 8.39 10.87 -14.11
N ALA A 25 9.63 10.37 -14.06
CA ALA A 25 10.79 11.18 -13.75
C ALA A 25 11.02 12.32 -14.76
N ARG A 26 10.78 12.08 -16.06
CA ARG A 26 10.95 13.10 -17.11
C ARG A 26 9.93 14.23 -17.02
N ILE A 27 8.71 13.94 -16.58
CA ILE A 27 7.66 14.96 -16.41
C ILE A 27 7.71 15.66 -15.04
N GLY A 28 8.76 15.40 -14.25
CA GLY A 28 9.00 16.09 -12.97
C GLY A 28 8.18 15.57 -11.79
N VAL A 29 7.51 14.41 -11.92
CA VAL A 29 6.81 13.78 -10.79
C VAL A 29 7.85 13.38 -9.73
N THR A 30 7.56 13.71 -8.47
CA THR A 30 8.39 13.32 -7.33
C THR A 30 7.82 12.07 -6.63
N PRO A 31 8.66 11.29 -5.92
CA PRO A 31 8.18 10.19 -5.09
C PRO A 31 7.07 10.64 -4.13
N ASP A 32 7.29 11.75 -3.41
CA ASP A 32 6.31 12.27 -2.45
C ASP A 32 4.94 12.56 -3.09
N MET A 33 4.89 13.06 -4.33
CA MET A 33 3.63 13.29 -5.04
C MET A 33 2.85 11.99 -5.25
N LEU A 34 3.55 10.89 -5.55
CA LEU A 34 2.94 9.57 -5.71
C LEU A 34 2.46 9.02 -4.37
N SER A 35 3.25 9.15 -3.29
CA SER A 35 2.85 8.71 -1.94
C SER A 35 1.60 9.44 -1.46
N PHE A 36 1.55 10.77 -1.63
CA PHE A 36 0.37 11.56 -1.25
C PHE A 36 -0.86 11.22 -2.12
N ALA A 37 -0.67 10.98 -3.42
CA ALA A 37 -1.75 10.58 -4.32
C ALA A 37 -2.29 9.19 -3.95
N ALA A 38 -1.41 8.24 -3.62
CA ALA A 38 -1.79 6.91 -3.16
C ALA A 38 -2.58 6.97 -1.86
N LEU A 39 -2.09 7.74 -0.87
CA LEU A 39 -2.78 7.93 0.40
C LEU A 39 -4.17 8.56 0.21
N ALA A 40 -4.26 9.65 -0.55
CA ALA A 40 -5.53 10.32 -0.84
C ALA A 40 -6.52 9.39 -1.58
N GLY A 41 -6.01 8.61 -2.53
CA GLY A 41 -6.79 7.62 -3.26
C GLY A 41 -7.32 6.49 -2.36
N ASN A 42 -6.51 6.00 -1.42
CA ASN A 42 -6.94 5.00 -0.43
C ASN A 42 -7.97 5.55 0.56
N ILE A 43 -7.87 6.83 0.97
CA ILE A 43 -8.93 7.50 1.74
C ILE A 43 -10.23 7.58 0.93
N GLY A 44 -10.14 7.95 -0.36
CA GLY A 44 -11.29 7.95 -1.26
C GLY A 44 -11.91 6.56 -1.45
N ALA A 45 -11.07 5.53 -1.60
CA ALA A 45 -11.50 4.13 -1.67
C ALA A 45 -12.25 3.71 -0.41
N ALA A 46 -11.73 4.04 0.77
CA ALA A 46 -12.38 3.76 2.05
C ALA A 46 -13.76 4.41 2.15
N ALA A 47 -13.89 5.68 1.72
CA ALA A 47 -15.19 6.37 1.71
C ALA A 47 -16.19 5.72 0.75
N LEU A 48 -15.74 5.30 -0.44
CA LEU A 48 -16.57 4.58 -1.41
C LEU A 48 -17.02 3.22 -0.87
N ILE A 49 -16.11 2.48 -0.23
CA ILE A 49 -16.41 1.20 0.39
C ILE A 49 -17.42 1.38 1.52
N ALA A 50 -17.18 2.35 2.42
CA ALA A 50 -18.06 2.64 3.55
C ALA A 50 -19.49 3.01 3.12
N THR A 51 -19.66 3.60 1.93
CA THR A 51 -20.96 3.96 1.35
C THR A 51 -21.56 2.87 0.45
N GLY A 52 -20.99 1.67 0.45
CA GLY A 52 -21.51 0.50 -0.26
C GLY A 52 -21.06 0.35 -1.72
N SER A 53 -20.23 1.27 -2.22
CA SER A 53 -19.65 1.19 -3.58
C SER A 53 -18.41 0.27 -3.63
N LEU A 54 -18.57 -0.99 -3.21
CA LEU A 54 -17.46 -1.93 -2.99
C LEU A 54 -16.57 -2.14 -4.22
N ALA A 55 -17.17 -2.33 -5.40
CA ALA A 55 -16.41 -2.60 -6.63
C ALA A 55 -15.57 -1.38 -7.05
N VAL A 56 -16.16 -0.18 -7.02
CA VAL A 56 -15.45 1.05 -7.39
C VAL A 56 -14.39 1.37 -6.35
N GLY A 57 -14.71 1.28 -5.06
CA GLY A 57 -13.75 1.49 -3.99
C GLY A 57 -12.58 0.50 -4.05
N GLY A 58 -12.84 -0.77 -4.34
CA GLY A 58 -11.80 -1.78 -4.56
C GLY A 58 -10.88 -1.46 -5.76
N ILE A 59 -11.45 -0.99 -6.88
CA ILE A 59 -10.64 -0.56 -8.03
C ILE A 59 -9.77 0.66 -7.66
N VAL A 60 -10.34 1.66 -6.97
CA VAL A 60 -9.60 2.85 -6.55
C VAL A 60 -8.48 2.48 -5.59
N MET A 61 -8.73 1.57 -4.63
CA MET A 61 -7.70 1.02 -3.75
C MET A 61 -6.57 0.38 -4.55
N LEU A 62 -6.88 -0.54 -5.47
CA LEU A 62 -5.87 -1.24 -6.28
C LEU A 62 -5.01 -0.27 -7.10
N VAL A 63 -5.62 0.73 -7.72
CA VAL A 63 -4.89 1.77 -8.47
C VAL A 63 -4.01 2.59 -7.53
N SER A 64 -4.53 2.98 -6.37
CA SER A 64 -3.81 3.79 -5.38
C SER A 64 -2.60 3.04 -4.81
N SER A 65 -2.77 1.77 -4.42
CA SER A 65 -1.66 0.90 -3.98
C SER A 65 -0.63 0.64 -5.09
N ALA A 66 -1.02 0.71 -6.37
CA ALA A 66 -0.05 0.63 -7.46
C ALA A 66 0.80 1.90 -7.57
N LEU A 67 0.27 3.08 -7.25
CA LEU A 67 1.03 4.35 -7.23
C LEU A 67 2.09 4.35 -6.13
N ASP A 68 1.73 3.85 -4.95
CA ASP A 68 2.60 3.64 -3.80
C ASP A 68 3.80 2.76 -4.18
N PHE A 69 3.54 1.62 -4.84
CA PHE A 69 4.62 0.78 -5.35
C PHE A 69 5.57 1.51 -6.35
N LEU A 70 5.05 2.44 -7.15
CA LEU A 70 5.85 3.22 -8.10
C LEU A 70 6.71 4.28 -7.42
N ASP A 71 6.31 4.82 -6.26
CA ASP A 71 7.04 5.87 -5.58
C ASP A 71 8.40 5.40 -5.06
N GLY A 72 8.46 4.18 -4.52
CA GLY A 72 9.67 3.60 -3.98
C GLY A 72 10.66 3.29 -5.09
N GLU A 73 10.16 2.83 -6.25
CA GLU A 73 11.00 2.62 -7.42
C GLU A 73 11.46 3.94 -8.06
N LEU A 74 10.62 4.97 -8.05
CA LEU A 74 10.98 6.31 -8.49
C LEU A 74 12.05 6.94 -7.59
N ALA A 75 11.92 6.80 -6.27
CA ALA A 75 12.92 7.28 -5.30
C ALA A 75 14.27 6.61 -5.51
N ARG A 76 14.28 5.28 -5.74
CA ARG A 76 15.50 4.52 -6.06
C ARG A 76 16.13 4.96 -7.39
N THR A 77 15.31 5.07 -8.44
CA THR A 77 15.79 5.41 -9.79
C THR A 77 16.30 6.85 -9.89
N THR A 78 15.71 7.78 -9.15
CA THR A 78 16.08 9.21 -9.16
C THR A 78 17.15 9.56 -8.12
N GLY A 79 17.67 8.59 -7.36
CA GLY A 79 18.67 8.83 -6.32
C GLY A 79 18.15 9.60 -5.10
N LYS A 80 16.82 9.67 -4.92
CA LYS A 80 16.15 10.36 -3.80
C LYS A 80 15.80 9.43 -2.63
N ALA A 81 16.12 8.14 -2.73
CA ALA A 81 15.88 7.18 -1.66
C ALA A 81 16.66 7.55 -0.38
N SER A 82 15.98 7.59 0.75
CA SER A 82 16.59 7.87 2.06
C SER A 82 16.03 6.93 3.13
N LYS A 83 16.79 6.73 4.23
CA LYS A 83 16.32 5.91 5.36
C LYS A 83 15.09 6.51 6.04
N ALA A 84 15.06 7.83 6.20
CA ALA A 84 13.91 8.54 6.76
C ALA A 84 12.67 8.42 5.86
N GLY A 85 12.86 8.54 4.54
CA GLY A 85 11.81 8.34 3.54
C GLY A 85 11.26 6.92 3.59
N ALA A 86 12.12 5.90 3.61
CA ALA A 86 11.69 4.49 3.71
C ALA A 86 10.94 4.18 5.01
N MET A 87 11.26 4.87 6.11
CA MET A 87 10.48 4.76 7.35
C MET A 87 9.11 5.42 7.20
N LEU A 88 9.04 6.63 6.65
CA LEU A 88 7.78 7.34 6.44
C LEU A 88 6.84 6.60 5.49
N ASP A 89 7.40 6.08 4.40
CA ASP A 89 6.76 5.18 3.42
C ASP A 89 6.07 4.01 4.12
N SER A 90 6.84 3.25 4.93
CA SER A 90 6.29 2.13 5.70
C SER A 90 5.17 2.51 6.67
N VAL A 91 5.14 3.75 7.18
CA VAL A 91 4.05 4.24 8.04
C VAL A 91 2.81 4.57 7.20
N PHE A 92 2.99 5.20 6.04
CA PHE A 92 1.89 5.52 5.12
C PHE A 92 1.27 4.29 4.50
N ASP A 93 2.03 3.23 4.21
CA ASP A 93 1.51 1.92 3.82
C ASP A 93 0.53 1.38 4.86
N ARG A 94 0.95 1.39 6.13
CA ARG A 94 0.13 0.87 7.23
C ARG A 94 -1.11 1.71 7.45
N PHE A 95 -0.97 3.03 7.32
CA PHE A 95 -2.10 3.93 7.46
C PHE A 95 -3.10 3.76 6.31
N SER A 96 -2.63 3.65 5.07
CA SER A 96 -3.46 3.38 3.90
C SER A 96 -4.22 2.06 4.02
N GLU A 97 -3.54 0.98 4.40
CA GLU A 97 -4.16 -0.33 4.65
C GLU A 97 -5.23 -0.23 5.75
N ALA A 98 -4.90 0.42 6.87
CA ALA A 98 -5.82 0.58 7.98
C ALA A 98 -7.07 1.39 7.61
N VAL A 99 -6.91 2.47 6.84
CA VAL A 99 -8.03 3.32 6.40
C VAL A 99 -8.98 2.56 5.50
N VAL A 100 -8.48 1.75 4.55
CA VAL A 100 -9.33 0.96 3.66
C VAL A 100 -10.07 -0.14 4.42
N LEU A 101 -9.38 -0.88 5.28
CA LEU A 101 -10.01 -1.89 6.14
C LEU A 101 -11.03 -1.28 7.09
N PHE A 102 -10.78 -0.07 7.59
CA PHE A 102 -11.74 0.66 8.41
C PHE A 102 -13.00 1.04 7.62
N GLY A 103 -12.85 1.50 6.36
CA GLY A 103 -14.00 1.73 5.48
C GLY A 103 -14.85 0.47 5.26
N LEU A 104 -14.19 -0.68 5.06
CA LEU A 104 -14.88 -1.96 4.95
C LEU A 104 -15.55 -2.38 6.27
N LEU A 105 -14.90 -2.14 7.41
CA LEU A 105 -15.47 -2.40 8.73
C LEU A 105 -16.77 -1.60 8.93
N LEU A 106 -16.75 -0.30 8.62
CA LEU A 106 -17.94 0.57 8.71
C LEU A 106 -19.07 0.03 7.84
N TYR A 107 -18.77 -0.34 6.60
CA TYR A 107 -19.77 -0.94 5.70
C TYR A 107 -20.39 -2.21 6.28
N GLN A 108 -19.60 -3.15 6.79
CA GLN A 108 -20.13 -4.39 7.38
C GLN A 108 -20.94 -4.13 8.65
N LEU A 109 -20.57 -3.13 9.47
CA LEU A 109 -21.32 -2.73 10.65
C LEU A 109 -22.69 -2.13 10.28
N ASP A 110 -22.73 -1.29 9.25
CA ASP A 110 -23.97 -0.67 8.76
C ASP A 110 -24.94 -1.69 8.15
N GLU A 111 -24.42 -2.71 7.45
CA GLU A 111 -25.22 -3.85 6.95
C GLU A 111 -25.66 -4.82 8.06
N GLY A 112 -25.20 -4.65 9.31
CA GLY A 112 -25.51 -5.54 10.43
C GLY A 112 -24.75 -6.87 10.43
N ASN A 113 -23.77 -7.01 9.55
CA ASN A 113 -22.95 -8.21 9.32
C ASN A 113 -21.83 -8.32 10.36
N ARG A 114 -22.21 -8.67 11.60
CA ARG A 114 -21.30 -8.66 12.77
C ARG A 114 -20.14 -9.66 12.65
N GLU A 115 -20.36 -10.81 12.04
CA GLU A 115 -19.32 -11.83 11.88
C GLU A 115 -18.23 -11.33 10.91
N GLU A 116 -18.63 -10.77 9.78
CA GLU A 116 -17.76 -10.17 8.78
C GLU A 116 -17.04 -8.94 9.35
N ALA A 117 -17.73 -8.08 10.10
CA ALA A 117 -17.10 -6.96 10.79
C ALA A 117 -16.01 -7.44 11.77
N ALA A 118 -16.26 -8.51 12.53
CA ALA A 118 -15.27 -9.12 13.41
C ALA A 118 -14.08 -9.70 12.62
N LEU A 119 -14.33 -10.31 11.45
CA LEU A 119 -13.28 -10.80 10.55
C LEU A 119 -12.42 -9.64 10.00
N VAL A 120 -13.04 -8.54 9.56
CA VAL A 120 -12.31 -7.35 9.08
C VAL A 120 -11.44 -6.78 10.19
N PHE A 121 -11.97 -6.69 11.41
CA PHE A 121 -11.17 -6.26 12.58
C PHE A 121 -10.00 -7.21 12.86
N ALA A 122 -10.22 -8.52 12.79
CA ALA A 122 -9.15 -9.51 12.98
C ALA A 122 -8.05 -9.38 11.90
N VAL A 123 -8.44 -9.14 10.65
CA VAL A 123 -7.49 -8.87 9.54
C VAL A 123 -6.68 -7.61 9.81
N LEU A 124 -7.33 -6.51 10.22
CA LEU A 124 -6.66 -5.26 10.56
C LEU A 124 -5.67 -5.43 11.72
N ALA A 125 -6.10 -6.07 12.81
CA ALA A 125 -5.22 -6.35 13.93
C ALA A 125 -4.04 -7.25 13.52
N GLY A 126 -4.31 -8.28 12.72
CA GLY A 126 -3.30 -9.19 12.19
C GLY A 126 -2.26 -8.48 11.32
N SER A 127 -2.69 -7.60 10.41
CA SER A 127 -1.78 -6.89 9.50
C SER A 127 -0.81 -5.97 10.25
N LEU A 128 -1.31 -5.27 11.28
CA LEU A 128 -0.50 -4.41 12.14
C LEU A 128 0.45 -5.22 13.02
N LEU A 129 0.00 -6.34 13.59
CA LEU A 129 0.83 -7.22 14.42
C LEU A 129 1.97 -7.85 13.63
N VAL A 130 1.72 -8.33 12.41
CA VAL A 130 2.77 -8.87 11.51
C VAL A 130 3.82 -7.80 11.22
N SER A 131 3.36 -6.58 10.96
CA SER A 131 4.24 -5.44 10.67
C SER A 131 5.09 -5.05 11.88
N TYR A 132 4.48 -5.01 13.07
CA TYR A 132 5.17 -4.75 14.33
C TYR A 132 6.21 -5.82 14.66
N VAL A 133 5.86 -7.10 14.58
CA VAL A 133 6.78 -8.21 14.86
C VAL A 133 7.97 -8.17 13.90
N ARG A 134 7.74 -7.90 12.61
CA ARG A 134 8.83 -7.74 11.63
C ARG A 134 9.74 -6.56 12.00
N ALA A 135 9.16 -5.40 12.33
CA ALA A 135 9.94 -4.23 12.73
C ALA A 135 10.78 -4.51 14.01
N ARG A 136 10.22 -5.26 14.97
CA ARG A 136 10.89 -5.60 16.23
C ARG A 136 11.91 -6.73 16.10
N ALA A 137 11.75 -7.64 15.15
CA ALA A 137 12.68 -8.75 14.95
C ALA A 137 13.96 -8.33 14.20
N VAL A 138 13.90 -7.24 13.45
CA VAL A 138 15.03 -6.71 12.65
C VAL A 138 15.79 -5.59 13.38
N GLY A 139 15.18 -4.99 14.41
CA GLY A 139 15.81 -3.96 15.27
C GLY A 139 16.45 -4.55 16.51
#